data_AF-A0A537ISE8-F1
#
_entry.id   AF-A0A537ISE8-F1
#
_cell.length_a   1.000
_cell.length_b   1.000
_cell.length_c   1.000
_cell.angle_alpha   90.00
_cell.angle_beta   90.00
_cell.angle_gamma   90.00
#
_symmetry.space_group_name_H-M   'P 1'
#
loop_
_entity.id
_entity.type
_entity.pdbx_description
1 polymer ?
#
loop_
_entity_poly.entity_id
_entity_poly.type
_entity_poly.pdbx_seq_one_letter_code
_entity_poly.pdbx_strand_id
1 'polypeptide(L)'
;MAKYSKGAQKKVKRAMHEKKHGKLKSGRSGKKVKSRKQAIAIALSEARKSGAKAPKKKSSSRKSSGGKKKPGPKKGSRKSK
;
A
#
# COMPACT_ATOMS: atom_id res chain seq x y z
N MET A 1 7.10 -25.70 -9.77
CA MET A 1 6.31 -25.42 -8.54
C MET A 1 5.67 -24.04 -8.63
N ALA A 2 4.36 -23.90 -8.39
CA ALA A 2 3.71 -22.59 -8.43
C ALA A 2 4.32 -21.66 -7.36
N LYS A 3 4.75 -20.47 -7.76
CA LYS A 3 5.40 -19.48 -6.89
C LYS A 3 4.49 -18.99 -5.75
N TYR A 4 3.17 -19.21 -5.88
CA TYR A 4 2.10 -18.80 -4.96
C TYR A 4 1.09 -19.93 -4.73
N SER A 5 0.43 -19.90 -3.58
CA SER A 5 -0.72 -20.80 -3.30
C SER A 5 -1.90 -20.54 -4.24
N LYS A 6 -2.71 -21.57 -4.50
CA LYS A 6 -3.97 -21.43 -5.26
C LYS A 6 -4.89 -20.35 -4.66
N GLY A 7 -4.91 -20.22 -3.33
CA GLY A 7 -5.65 -19.17 -2.63
C GLY A 7 -5.16 -17.76 -2.96
N ALA A 8 -3.83 -17.55 -3.00
CA ALA A 8 -3.26 -16.27 -3.42
C ALA A 8 -3.55 -15.94 -4.89
N GLN A 9 -3.48 -16.93 -5.79
CA GLN A 9 -3.82 -16.75 -7.21
C GLN A 9 -5.29 -16.34 -7.40
N LYS A 10 -6.23 -16.99 -6.68
CA LYS A 10 -7.66 -16.64 -6.71
C LYS A 10 -7.90 -15.19 -6.28
N LYS A 11 -7.23 -14.73 -5.21
CA LYS A 11 -7.33 -13.33 -4.74
C LYS A 11 -6.80 -12.33 -5.75
N VAL A 12 -5.67 -12.63 -6.40
CA VAL A 12 -5.12 -11.78 -7.47
C VAL A 12 -6.09 -11.70 -8.65
N LYS A 13 -6.68 -12.84 -9.06
CA LYS A 13 -7.69 -12.86 -10.14
C LYS A 13 -8.89 -11.98 -9.78
N ARG A 14 -9.42 -12.09 -8.56
CA ARG A 14 -10.55 -11.29 -8.08
C ARG A 14 -10.23 -9.79 -8.06
N ALA A 15 -9.13 -9.38 -7.43
CA ALA A 15 -8.75 -7.97 -7.39
C ALA A 15 -8.51 -7.39 -8.80
N MET A 16 -7.92 -8.18 -9.70
CA MET A 16 -7.75 -7.78 -11.09
C MET A 16 -9.07 -7.59 -11.83
N HIS A 17 -10.05 -8.45 -11.56
CA HIS A 17 -11.41 -8.32 -12.10
C HIS A 17 -12.08 -7.04 -11.58
N GLU A 18 -12.08 -6.82 -10.26
CA GLU A 18 -12.62 -5.61 -9.64
C GLU A 18 -11.92 -4.33 -10.13
N LYS A 19 -10.61 -4.39 -10.41
CA LYS A 19 -9.86 -3.28 -11.02
C LYS A 19 -10.34 -3.00 -12.44
N LYS A 20 -10.56 -4.03 -13.27
CA LYS A 20 -11.09 -3.88 -14.63
C LYS A 20 -12.47 -3.23 -14.63
N HIS A 21 -13.28 -3.55 -13.62
CA HIS A 21 -14.61 -2.95 -13.42
C HIS A 21 -14.57 -1.57 -12.74
N GLY A 22 -13.40 -1.05 -12.36
CA GLY A 22 -13.29 0.24 -11.66
C GLY A 22 -13.86 0.24 -10.23
N LYS A 23 -14.08 -0.94 -9.64
CA LYS A 23 -14.68 -1.15 -8.31
C LYS A 23 -13.62 -1.26 -7.21
N LEU A 24 -12.40 -1.67 -7.55
CA LEU A 24 -11.34 -1.88 -6.57
C LEU A 24 -10.90 -0.56 -5.92
N LYS A 25 -10.98 -0.48 -4.59
CA LYS A 25 -10.56 0.67 -3.78
C LYS A 25 -9.30 0.35 -2.95
N SER A 26 -8.52 1.38 -2.71
CA SER A 26 -7.39 1.34 -1.78
C SER A 26 -7.90 1.49 -0.34
N GLY A 27 -7.26 0.84 0.63
CA GLY A 27 -7.71 0.78 2.04
C GLY A 27 -7.98 2.14 2.69
N ARG A 28 -7.00 2.71 3.40
CA ARG A 28 -7.22 3.91 4.24
C ARG A 28 -7.74 5.14 3.47
N SER A 29 -7.40 5.27 2.19
CA SER A 29 -7.77 6.46 1.40
C SER A 29 -9.08 6.34 0.62
N GLY A 30 -9.66 5.13 0.52
CA GLY A 30 -10.88 4.88 -0.27
C GLY A 30 -10.77 5.14 -1.78
N LYS A 31 -9.62 5.64 -2.26
CA LYS A 31 -9.39 5.99 -3.67
C LYS A 31 -9.44 4.75 -4.55
N LYS A 32 -10.02 4.88 -5.75
CA LYS A 32 -10.00 3.83 -6.78
C LYS A 32 -8.57 3.47 -7.18
N VAL A 33 -8.34 2.19 -7.40
CA VAL A 33 -7.03 1.67 -7.81
C VAL A 33 -6.79 1.98 -9.28
N LYS A 34 -5.74 2.75 -9.57
CA LYS A 34 -5.42 3.19 -10.93
C LYS A 34 -4.50 2.22 -11.66
N SER A 35 -3.64 1.50 -10.94
CA SER A 35 -2.59 0.68 -11.56
C SER A 35 -2.75 -0.82 -11.32
N ARG A 36 -2.36 -1.62 -12.31
CA ARG A 36 -2.32 -3.10 -12.21
C ARG A 36 -1.39 -3.56 -11.10
N LYS A 37 -0.22 -2.92 -10.97
CA LYS A 37 0.77 -3.20 -9.90
C LYS A 37 0.15 -3.01 -8.51
N GLN A 38 -0.63 -1.95 -8.32
CA GLN A 38 -1.31 -1.68 -7.05
C GLN A 38 -2.40 -2.71 -6.75
N ALA A 39 -3.18 -3.14 -7.74
CA ALA A 39 -4.19 -4.20 -7.56
C ALA A 39 -3.55 -5.52 -7.11
N ILE A 40 -2.44 -5.91 -7.75
CA ILE A 40 -1.67 -7.09 -7.37
C ILE A 40 -1.12 -6.93 -5.94
N ALA A 41 -0.60 -5.76 -5.59
CA ALA A 41 -0.08 -5.51 -4.25
C ALA A 41 -1.16 -5.62 -3.15
N ILE A 42 -2.38 -5.15 -3.44
CA ILE A 42 -3.54 -5.29 -2.53
C ILE A 42 -3.88 -6.77 -2.39
N ALA A 43 -4.06 -7.50 -3.49
CA ALA A 43 -4.37 -8.93 -3.47
C ALA A 43 -3.33 -9.78 -2.74
N LEU A 44 -2.03 -9.52 -2.97
CA LEU A 44 -0.95 -10.23 -2.28
C LEU A 44 -0.88 -9.87 -0.79
N SER A 45 -1.34 -8.67 -0.40
CA SER A 45 -1.43 -8.28 1.01
C SER A 45 -2.61 -8.95 1.70
N GLU A 46 -3.77 -9.03 1.04
CA GLU A 46 -4.94 -9.78 1.52
C GLU A 46 -4.69 -11.29 1.60
N ALA A 47 -3.94 -11.85 0.65
CA ALA A 47 -3.54 -13.25 0.68
C ALA A 47 -2.67 -13.55 1.91
N ARG A 48 -1.72 -12.66 2.23
CA ARG A 48 -0.88 -12.81 3.44
C ARG A 48 -1.68 -12.70 4.72
N LYS A 49 -2.61 -11.73 4.79
CA LYS A 49 -3.50 -11.57 5.95
C LYS A 49 -4.37 -12.79 6.21
N SER A 50 -4.76 -13.53 5.16
CA SER A 50 -5.53 -14.77 5.30
C SER A 50 -4.67 -16.03 5.45
N GLY A 51 -3.38 -15.91 5.79
CA GLY A 51 -2.49 -17.06 5.98
C GLY A 51 -2.10 -17.81 4.70
N ALA A 52 -2.44 -17.30 3.51
CA ALA A 52 -2.09 -17.97 2.26
C ALA A 52 -0.60 -17.74 1.92
N LYS A 53 0.09 -18.77 1.39
CA LYS A 53 1.48 -18.65 0.92
C LYS A 53 1.56 -17.66 -0.22
N ALA A 54 2.18 -16.51 0.04
CA ALA A 54 2.40 -15.42 -0.91
C ALA A 54 3.82 -14.85 -0.72
N PRO A 55 4.38 -14.17 -1.73
CA PRO A 55 5.74 -13.66 -1.63
C PRO A 55 5.81 -12.59 -0.54
N LYS A 56 6.88 -12.63 0.24
CA LYS A 56 7.15 -11.62 1.25
C LYS A 56 7.25 -10.25 0.56
N LYS A 57 6.71 -9.22 1.18
CA LYS A 57 6.99 -7.85 0.76
C LYS A 57 8.51 -7.69 0.88
N LYS A 58 9.19 -7.29 -0.20
CA LYS A 58 10.59 -6.91 -0.06
C LYS A 58 10.65 -5.81 0.99
N SER A 59 11.39 -6.05 2.07
CA SER A 59 11.87 -4.96 2.91
C SER A 59 12.85 -4.19 2.02
N SER A 60 12.36 -3.17 1.31
CA SER A 60 13.24 -2.03 1.10
C SER A 60 13.65 -1.65 2.51
N SER A 61 14.93 -1.82 2.85
CA SER A 61 15.43 -1.30 4.11
C SER A 61 14.85 0.10 4.23
N ARG A 62 14.29 0.41 5.40
CA ARG A 62 14.09 1.82 5.71
C ARG A 62 15.50 2.39 5.64
N LYS A 63 15.93 2.90 4.49
CA LYS A 63 16.78 4.07 4.49
C LYS A 63 15.88 5.09 5.15
N SER A 64 15.94 5.11 6.49
CA SER A 64 15.71 6.30 7.27
C SER A 64 16.65 7.32 6.65
N SER A 65 16.21 7.99 5.59
CA SER A 65 16.53 9.39 5.48
C SER A 65 15.97 9.95 6.77
N GLY A 66 16.85 10.09 7.76
CA GLY A 66 16.62 10.97 8.87
C GLY A 66 16.24 12.29 8.22
N GLY A 67 14.94 12.55 8.14
CA GLY A 67 14.44 13.85 7.83
C GLY A 67 15.06 14.72 8.90
N LYS A 68 16.06 15.52 8.53
CA LYS A 68 16.44 16.71 9.29
C LYS A 68 15.12 17.42 9.56
N LYS A 69 14.55 17.23 10.74
CA LYS A 69 13.50 18.10 11.25
C LYS A 69 14.18 19.45 11.39
N LYS A 70 14.14 20.27 10.35
CA LYS A 70 14.38 21.71 10.51
C LYS A 70 13.27 22.17 11.47
N PRO A 71 13.57 22.68 12.66
CA PRO A 71 12.53 23.30 13.48
C PRO A 71 11.96 24.45 12.64
N GLY A 72 10.64 24.45 12.41
CA GLY A 72 9.99 25.56 11.72
C GLY A 72 10.26 26.88 12.46
N PRO A 73 10.27 28.03 11.77
CA PRO A 73 10.51 29.30 12.42
C PRO A 73 9.45 29.52 13.52
N LYS A 74 9.91 29.70 14.77
CA LYS A 74 9.04 30.13 15.86
C LYS A 74 8.45 31.47 15.47
N LYS A 75 7.16 31.49 15.13
CA LYS A 75 6.39 32.69 14.83
C LYS A 75 6.40 33.56 16.08
N GLY A 76 7.23 34.60 16.07
CA GLY A 76 7.31 35.58 17.15
C GLY A 76 5.92 36.17 17.43
N SER A 77 5.58 36.19 18.71
CA SER A 77 4.42 36.91 19.24
C SER A 77 4.50 38.37 18.78
N ARG A 78 3.53 38.79 17.97
CA ARG A 78 3.28 40.20 17.67
C ARG A 78 2.92 40.89 18.98
N LYS A 79 3.78 41.77 19.48
CA LYS A 79 3.50 42.70 20.57
C LYS A 79 2.55 43.77 20.00
N SER A 80 1.32 43.85 20.50
CA SER A 80 0.41 44.94 20.19
C SER A 80 0.90 46.23 20.86
N LYS A 81 0.72 47.35 20.15
CA LYS A 81 0.87 48.70 20.70
C LYS A 81 -0.18 48.96 21.78
#